data_AF-A0A2J9IQ08-F1
#
_entry.id   AF-A0A2J9IQ08-F1
#
_cell.length_a   1.000
_cell.length_b   1.000
_cell.length_c   1.000
_cell.angle_alpha   90.00
_cell.angle_beta   90.00
_cell.angle_gamma   90.00
#
_symmetry.space_group_name_H-M   'P 1'
#
loop_
_entity.id
_entity.type
_entity.pdbx_description
1 polymer ?
#
loop_
_entity_poly.entity_id
_entity_poly.type
_entity_poly.pdbx_seq_one_letter_code
_entity_poly.pdbx_strand_id
1 'polypeptide(L)'
;MNAHGEGHGDAAQETAEPALNGVSASADGFVLSPVQAPTAAGEDGDLSFQILDESGEPVTEYTTAHEKDLHLIAVRTDGAGFQHVHPELDTSTGTWSVPWTWYEAGTYRVYADFTPAGEEAEGITLTRAIEVAGDFTPVETEAQPTDEVDGYTVSLNGDLTAGTSSELTISVERDGQPVTTLEPYLGAFGHLVALREGDLAYLHVHAEGDQPQAGDTAGPDIGFAAEAPTADRYLLYLDFQVDGQVHTAEFVIDAEHGDGTKTDDSHSDGH
;
A
#
# COMPACT_ATOMS: atom_id res chain seq x y z
N MET A 1 -14.92 14.30 -61.75
CA MET A 1 -14.33 13.11 -61.12
C MET A 1 -13.67 13.58 -59.85
N ASN A 2 -14.29 13.21 -58.73
CA ASN A 2 -13.82 13.01 -57.36
C ASN A 2 -12.90 14.04 -56.68
N ALA A 3 -13.42 14.50 -55.53
CA ALA A 3 -12.78 15.19 -54.42
C ALA A 3 -11.75 14.31 -53.69
N HIS A 4 -10.94 14.94 -52.82
CA HIS A 4 -10.49 14.55 -51.47
C HIS A 4 -9.56 15.72 -51.02
N GLY A 5 -9.70 16.45 -49.92
CA GLY A 5 -10.24 16.10 -48.60
C GLY A 5 -9.06 16.02 -47.62
N GLU A 6 -8.38 17.14 -47.35
CA GLU A 6 -7.34 17.22 -46.31
C GLU A 6 -8.02 17.39 -44.95
N GLY A 7 -8.26 16.24 -44.31
CA GLY A 7 -8.67 16.13 -42.92
C GLY A 7 -7.46 16.32 -42.01
N HIS A 8 -7.62 17.22 -41.06
CA HIS A 8 -6.79 17.36 -39.87
C HIS A 8 -6.69 16.01 -39.14
N GLY A 9 -5.46 15.49 -38.99
CA GLY A 9 -5.15 14.43 -38.06
C GLY A 9 -4.85 15.05 -36.71
N ASP A 10 -5.90 15.20 -35.89
CA ASP A 10 -5.77 15.45 -34.46
C ASP A 10 -5.17 14.17 -33.86
N ALA A 11 -3.91 14.27 -33.41
CA ALA A 11 -3.26 13.18 -32.69
C ALA A 11 -3.91 13.11 -31.32
N ALA A 12 -4.86 12.18 -31.16
CA ALA A 12 -5.36 11.78 -29.86
C ALA A 12 -4.15 11.39 -29.00
N GLN A 13 -3.88 12.24 -28.01
CA GLN A 13 -2.98 11.92 -26.92
C GLN A 13 -3.65 10.77 -26.18
N GLU A 14 -3.17 9.54 -26.40
CA GLU A 14 -3.49 8.42 -25.51
C GLU A 14 -3.07 8.88 -24.12
N THR A 15 -4.05 9.24 -23.30
CA THR A 15 -3.86 9.35 -21.86
C THR A 15 -3.49 7.95 -21.42
N ALA A 16 -2.19 7.70 -21.23
CA ALA A 16 -1.72 6.48 -20.59
C ALA A 16 -2.48 6.38 -19.26
N GLU A 17 -3.18 5.27 -19.06
CA GLU A 17 -3.75 4.98 -17.75
C GLU A 17 -2.60 4.97 -16.74
N PRO A 18 -2.77 5.57 -15.55
CA PRO A 18 -1.72 5.59 -14.54
C PRO A 18 -1.28 4.16 -14.25
N ALA A 19 0.03 3.93 -14.22
CA ALA A 19 0.58 2.62 -13.92
C ALA A 19 0.13 2.20 -12.51
N LEU A 20 -0.41 0.99 -12.38
CA LEU A 20 -0.77 0.41 -11.08
C LEU A 20 0.51 -0.01 -10.35
N ASN A 21 0.67 0.46 -9.12
CA ASN A 21 1.82 0.11 -8.29
C ASN A 21 1.66 -1.30 -7.68
N GLY A 22 2.78 -1.95 -7.38
CA GLY A 22 2.78 -3.19 -6.60
C GLY A 22 2.16 -4.42 -7.28
N VAL A 23 1.96 -4.43 -8.61
CA VAL A 23 1.43 -5.62 -9.34
C VAL A 23 2.47 -6.38 -10.13
N SER A 24 3.72 -5.89 -10.17
CA SER A 24 4.81 -6.45 -10.97
C SER A 24 6.04 -6.76 -10.10
N ALA A 25 6.79 -7.78 -10.49
CA ALA A 25 8.10 -8.08 -9.89
C ALA A 25 9.22 -7.14 -10.38
N SER A 26 8.91 -6.26 -11.35
CA SER A 26 9.85 -5.29 -11.90
C SER A 26 9.16 -3.98 -12.29
N ALA A 27 9.81 -2.87 -11.98
CA ALA A 27 9.41 -1.51 -12.34
C ALA A 27 10.66 -0.62 -12.37
N ASP A 28 10.67 0.38 -13.25
CA ASP A 28 11.71 1.43 -13.32
C ASP A 28 13.16 0.92 -13.33
N GLY A 29 13.39 -0.20 -14.02
CA GLY A 29 14.70 -0.81 -14.15
C GLY A 29 15.11 -1.72 -12.98
N PHE A 30 14.28 -1.81 -11.94
CA PHE A 30 14.52 -2.67 -10.79
C PHE A 30 13.73 -3.98 -10.87
N VAL A 31 14.27 -5.03 -10.26
CA VAL A 31 13.65 -6.35 -10.18
C VAL A 31 13.74 -6.90 -8.76
N LEU A 32 12.61 -7.32 -8.20
CA LEU A 32 12.58 -8.14 -7.00
C LEU A 32 13.03 -9.56 -7.39
N SER A 33 14.14 -10.04 -6.84
CA SER A 33 14.62 -11.41 -7.04
C SER A 33 13.64 -12.45 -6.45
N PRO A 34 13.78 -13.75 -6.76
CA PRO A 34 12.97 -14.79 -6.12
C PRO A 34 13.09 -14.73 -4.59
N VAL A 35 11.95 -14.63 -3.91
CA VAL A 35 11.87 -14.65 -2.45
C VAL A 35 12.08 -16.08 -1.97
N GLN A 36 13.01 -16.25 -1.03
CA GLN A 36 13.23 -17.48 -0.28
C GLN A 36 12.53 -17.32 1.08
N ALA A 37 11.68 -18.28 1.45
CA ALA A 37 10.93 -18.27 2.70
C ALA A 37 10.57 -19.71 3.11
N PRO A 38 10.12 -19.97 4.35
CA PRO A 38 9.46 -21.22 4.71
C PRO A 38 8.31 -21.55 3.75
N THR A 39 8.08 -22.84 3.51
CA THR A 39 7.14 -23.29 2.46
C THR A 39 5.81 -23.79 3.00
N ALA A 40 5.66 -23.90 4.33
CA ALA A 40 4.43 -24.33 4.97
C ALA A 40 4.09 -23.44 6.18
N ALA A 41 2.80 -23.40 6.51
CA ALA A 41 2.31 -22.67 7.67
C ALA A 41 2.86 -23.27 8.97
N GLY A 42 3.27 -22.40 9.89
CA GLY A 42 3.83 -22.76 11.20
C GLY A 42 5.30 -23.20 11.17
N GLU A 43 5.98 -23.15 10.02
CA GLU A 43 7.43 -23.36 9.94
C GLU A 43 8.17 -22.05 10.21
N ASP A 44 9.04 -22.06 11.22
CA ASP A 44 9.98 -20.97 11.47
C ASP A 44 11.16 -21.04 10.49
N GLY A 45 11.56 -19.89 9.98
CA GLY A 45 12.78 -19.75 9.18
C GLY A 45 13.11 -18.29 8.93
N ASP A 46 13.70 -18.02 7.76
CA ASP A 46 14.04 -16.68 7.31
C ASP A 46 13.36 -16.41 5.97
N LEU A 47 12.83 -15.20 5.79
CA LEU A 47 12.47 -14.66 4.49
C LEU A 47 13.62 -13.81 3.99
N SER A 48 14.08 -14.06 2.76
CA SER A 48 15.16 -13.29 2.14
C SER A 48 14.99 -13.09 0.64
N PHE A 49 15.51 -11.96 0.17
CA PHE A 49 15.51 -11.55 -1.23
C PHE A 49 16.55 -10.46 -1.48
N GLN A 50 16.77 -10.14 -2.75
CA GLN A 50 17.53 -8.99 -3.24
C GLN A 50 16.65 -8.11 -4.14
N ILE A 51 16.96 -6.82 -4.18
CA ILE A 51 16.55 -5.90 -5.24
C ILE A 51 17.70 -5.81 -6.24
N LEU A 52 17.42 -6.06 -7.51
CA LEU A 52 18.41 -6.02 -8.59
C LEU A 52 18.16 -4.81 -9.47
N ASP A 53 19.22 -4.16 -9.94
CA ASP A 53 19.14 -3.08 -10.93
C ASP A 53 19.06 -3.62 -12.38
N GLU A 54 19.09 -2.71 -13.37
CA GLU A 54 19.01 -3.04 -14.80
C GLU A 54 20.17 -3.91 -15.29
N SER A 55 21.30 -3.88 -14.59
CA SER A 55 22.49 -4.69 -14.88
C SER A 55 22.42 -6.07 -14.22
N GLY A 56 21.44 -6.29 -13.34
CA GLY A 56 21.28 -7.49 -12.53
C GLY A 56 22.16 -7.50 -11.28
N GLU A 57 22.74 -6.36 -10.90
CA GLU A 57 23.54 -6.23 -9.69
C GLU A 57 22.66 -5.90 -8.48
N PRO A 58 22.95 -6.43 -7.28
CA PRO A 58 22.18 -6.12 -6.08
C PRO A 58 22.32 -4.66 -5.66
N VAL A 59 21.19 -3.99 -5.41
CA VAL A 59 21.13 -2.63 -4.89
C VAL A 59 21.47 -2.65 -3.40
N THR A 60 22.44 -1.81 -3.00
CA THR A 60 22.90 -1.71 -1.60
C THR A 60 22.77 -0.31 -1.01
N GLU A 61 22.34 0.67 -1.80
CA GLU A 61 22.19 2.07 -1.37
C GLU A 61 20.74 2.51 -1.58
N TYR A 62 20.12 2.99 -0.50
CA TYR A 62 18.70 3.34 -0.43
C TYR A 62 18.53 4.70 0.26
N THR A 63 17.40 5.34 0.00
CA THR A 63 16.98 6.56 0.69
C THR A 63 15.99 6.17 1.78
N THR A 64 16.33 6.48 3.04
CA THR A 64 15.43 6.21 4.17
C THR A 64 14.14 7.00 4.05
N ALA A 65 13.01 6.30 4.01
CA ALA A 65 11.65 6.84 4.04
C ALA A 65 10.88 6.19 5.19
N HIS A 66 10.04 6.95 5.90
CA HIS A 66 9.32 6.43 7.07
C HIS A 66 10.24 5.71 8.09
N GLU A 67 11.44 6.29 8.31
CA GLU A 67 12.50 5.77 9.20
C GLU A 67 13.15 4.44 8.78
N LYS A 68 12.82 3.91 7.61
CA LYS A 68 13.32 2.63 7.09
C LYS A 68 13.80 2.76 5.66
N ASP A 69 14.73 1.89 5.28
CA ASP A 69 15.22 1.85 3.89
C ASP A 69 14.31 0.98 3.01
N LEU A 70 13.57 0.04 3.62
CA LEU A 70 12.64 -0.86 2.94
C LEU A 70 11.52 -1.30 3.89
N HIS A 71 10.30 -1.29 3.36
CA HIS A 71 9.12 -1.88 3.97
C HIS A 71 8.80 -3.20 3.26
N LEU A 72 8.69 -4.28 4.05
CA LEU A 72 8.28 -5.59 3.56
C LEU A 72 6.86 -5.86 4.04
N ILE A 73 5.94 -6.00 3.10
CA ILE A 73 4.54 -6.33 3.37
C ILE A 73 4.25 -7.70 2.81
N ALA A 74 3.58 -8.55 3.58
CA ALA A 74 3.05 -9.82 3.08
C ALA A 74 1.56 -9.90 3.42
N VAL A 75 0.76 -10.33 2.45
CA VAL A 75 -0.69 -10.47 2.64
C VAL A 75 -1.21 -11.59 1.76
N ARG A 76 -2.21 -12.34 2.25
CA ARG A 76 -2.83 -13.40 1.47
C ARG A 76 -3.71 -12.79 0.37
N THR A 77 -3.92 -13.54 -0.71
CA THR A 77 -4.71 -13.08 -1.87
C THR A 77 -6.18 -12.77 -1.56
N ASP A 78 -6.69 -13.24 -0.43
CA ASP A 78 -8.01 -12.91 0.12
C ASP A 78 -7.95 -11.82 1.21
N GLY A 79 -6.81 -11.14 1.38
CA GLY A 79 -6.62 -10.05 2.35
C GLY A 79 -6.15 -10.47 3.74
N ALA A 80 -6.28 -11.74 4.12
CA ALA A 80 -5.93 -12.14 5.48
C ALA A 80 -4.41 -12.24 5.72
N GLY A 81 -4.03 -12.26 6.99
CA GLY A 81 -2.67 -12.57 7.41
C GLY A 81 -1.66 -11.51 6.99
N PHE A 82 -2.08 -10.24 7.00
CA PHE A 82 -1.21 -9.10 6.77
C PHE A 82 -0.06 -9.07 7.77
N GLN A 83 1.14 -8.82 7.27
CA GLN A 83 2.34 -8.60 8.06
C GLN A 83 3.12 -7.46 7.44
N HIS A 84 3.53 -6.50 8.26
CA HIS A 84 4.38 -5.38 7.87
C HIS A 84 5.64 -5.38 8.73
N VAL A 85 6.78 -5.65 8.09
CA VAL A 85 8.07 -5.79 8.77
C VAL A 85 9.17 -5.07 8.01
N HIS A 86 10.32 -4.93 8.64
CA HIS A 86 11.47 -4.19 8.11
C HIS A 86 12.69 -5.12 8.12
N PRO A 87 13.03 -5.76 6.99
CA PRO A 87 14.18 -6.66 6.93
C PRO A 87 15.49 -5.88 7.06
N GLU A 88 16.56 -6.59 7.40
CA GLU A 88 17.91 -6.03 7.50
C GLU A 88 18.68 -6.30 6.21
N LEU A 89 19.40 -5.27 5.73
CA LEU A 89 20.27 -5.36 4.54
C LEU A 89 21.69 -5.80 4.92
N ASP A 90 22.14 -6.91 4.35
CA ASP A 90 23.56 -7.25 4.26
C ASP A 90 24.18 -6.52 3.06
N THR A 91 24.87 -5.41 3.32
CA THR A 91 25.51 -4.57 2.28
C THR A 91 26.66 -5.27 1.55
N SER A 92 27.17 -6.39 2.03
CA SER A 92 28.21 -7.16 1.34
C SER A 92 27.65 -8.06 0.23
N THR A 93 26.37 -8.41 0.33
CA THR A 93 25.68 -9.29 -0.63
C THR A 93 24.48 -8.61 -1.32
N GLY A 94 23.96 -7.51 -0.76
CA GLY A 94 22.71 -6.88 -1.17
C GLY A 94 21.47 -7.68 -0.79
N THR A 95 21.59 -8.61 0.17
CA THR A 95 20.48 -9.46 0.61
C THR A 95 19.73 -8.79 1.76
N TRP A 96 18.43 -8.66 1.60
CA TRP A 96 17.49 -8.35 2.67
C TRP A 96 17.04 -9.64 3.35
N SER A 97 16.99 -9.66 4.68
CA SER A 97 16.51 -10.82 5.44
C SER A 97 15.78 -10.45 6.73
N VAL A 98 14.82 -11.29 7.11
CA VAL A 98 14.07 -11.18 8.37
C VAL A 98 13.65 -12.57 8.86
N PRO A 99 13.66 -12.85 10.17
CA PRO A 99 13.02 -14.05 10.72
C PRO A 99 11.55 -14.08 10.33
N TRP A 100 11.06 -15.24 9.89
CA TRP A 100 9.75 -15.33 9.28
C TRP A 100 9.02 -16.63 9.62
N THR A 101 7.72 -16.50 9.83
CA THR A 101 6.78 -17.62 9.98
C THR A 101 5.48 -17.24 9.26
N TRP A 102 5.01 -18.13 8.39
CA TRP A 102 3.65 -18.02 7.85
C TRP A 102 2.67 -18.58 8.87
N TYR A 103 1.75 -17.78 9.40
CA TYR A 103 0.79 -18.27 10.40
C TYR A 103 -0.31 -19.14 9.78
N GLU A 104 -0.67 -18.86 8.53
CA GLU A 104 -1.71 -19.57 7.81
C GLU A 104 -1.24 -19.98 6.41
N ALA A 105 -1.89 -20.99 5.83
CA ALA A 105 -1.62 -21.42 4.47
C ALA A 105 -2.36 -20.56 3.45
N GLY A 106 -1.91 -20.61 2.19
CA GLY A 106 -2.54 -19.93 1.06
C GLY A 106 -1.53 -19.28 0.12
N THR A 107 -2.05 -18.53 -0.85
CA THR A 107 -1.24 -17.73 -1.77
C THR A 107 -1.10 -16.33 -1.20
N TYR A 108 0.14 -15.91 -0.97
CA TYR A 108 0.51 -14.58 -0.49
C TYR A 108 1.11 -13.75 -1.61
N ARG A 109 0.94 -12.42 -1.55
CA ARG A 109 1.85 -11.48 -2.20
C ARG A 109 2.80 -10.89 -1.17
N VAL A 110 4.06 -10.79 -1.55
CA VAL A 110 5.13 -10.13 -0.80
C VAL A 110 5.55 -8.89 -1.57
N TYR A 111 5.50 -7.74 -0.92
CA TYR A 111 5.85 -6.43 -1.47
C TYR A 111 7.15 -5.95 -0.85
N ALA A 112 8.05 -5.46 -1.69
CA ALA A 112 9.18 -4.64 -1.27
C ALA A 112 8.88 -3.21 -1.72
N ASP A 113 8.68 -2.32 -0.75
CA ASP A 113 8.51 -0.89 -0.98
C ASP A 113 9.77 -0.15 -0.49
N PHE A 114 10.43 0.55 -1.41
CA PHE A 114 11.74 1.16 -1.17
C PHE A 114 11.97 2.36 -2.08
N THR A 115 12.88 3.23 -1.68
CA THR A 115 13.37 4.32 -2.52
C THR A 115 14.86 4.10 -2.79
N PRO A 116 15.30 3.91 -4.05
CA PRO A 116 16.73 3.78 -4.34
C PRO A 116 17.48 5.07 -3.99
N ALA A 117 18.79 4.98 -3.77
CA ALA A 117 19.60 6.17 -3.54
C ALA A 117 19.61 7.09 -4.78
N GLY A 118 19.33 8.38 -4.58
CA GLY A 118 19.37 9.40 -5.64
C GLY A 118 18.53 10.62 -5.28
N GLU A 119 18.96 11.82 -5.69
CA GLU A 119 18.26 13.07 -5.33
C GLU A 119 16.86 13.20 -5.96
N GLU A 120 16.60 12.51 -7.07
CA GLU A 120 15.33 12.50 -7.80
C GLU A 120 14.68 11.10 -7.83
N ALA A 121 15.13 10.18 -6.96
CA ALA A 121 14.58 8.84 -6.90
C ALA A 121 13.16 8.86 -6.29
N GLU A 122 12.20 8.25 -6.99
CA GLU A 122 10.85 8.04 -6.50
C GLU A 122 10.74 6.67 -5.81
N GLY A 123 9.72 6.51 -4.96
CA GLY A 123 9.43 5.24 -4.29
C GLY A 123 8.96 4.19 -5.28
N ILE A 124 9.41 2.95 -5.10
CA ILE A 124 9.12 1.81 -5.97
C ILE A 124 8.58 0.67 -5.13
N THR A 125 7.43 0.14 -5.54
CA THR A 125 6.83 -1.03 -4.94
C THR A 125 6.84 -2.22 -5.91
N LEU A 126 7.59 -3.26 -5.58
CA LEU A 126 7.69 -4.51 -6.35
C LEU A 126 7.03 -5.66 -5.61
N THR A 127 6.41 -6.60 -6.32
CA THR A 127 5.72 -7.74 -5.69
C THR A 127 6.11 -9.09 -6.28
N ARG A 128 6.02 -10.14 -5.46
CA ARG A 128 6.01 -11.55 -5.90
C ARG A 128 4.96 -12.36 -5.15
N ALA A 129 4.38 -13.34 -5.84
CA ALA A 129 3.51 -14.32 -5.22
C ALA A 129 4.31 -15.47 -4.57
N ILE A 130 3.85 -15.95 -3.42
CA ILE A 130 4.41 -17.06 -2.65
C ILE A 130 3.29 -18.03 -2.30
N GLU A 131 3.54 -19.32 -2.51
CA GLU A 131 2.62 -20.41 -2.17
C GLU A 131 3.04 -21.01 -0.82
N VAL A 132 2.14 -20.97 0.16
CA VAL A 132 2.36 -21.53 1.49
C VAL A 132 1.49 -22.75 1.68
N ALA A 133 2.12 -23.91 1.88
CA ALA A 133 1.43 -25.18 2.04
C ALA A 133 0.73 -25.29 3.42
N GLY A 134 -0.42 -25.94 3.43
CA GLY A 134 -1.19 -26.25 4.63
C GLY A 134 -2.70 -26.25 4.34
N ASP A 135 -3.50 -26.28 5.39
CA ASP A 135 -4.95 -26.21 5.27
C ASP A 135 -5.38 -24.76 4.98
N PHE A 136 -6.01 -24.55 3.83
CA PHE A 136 -6.45 -23.23 3.39
C PHE A 136 -7.98 -23.11 3.52
N THR A 137 -8.42 -22.09 4.26
CA THR A 137 -9.82 -21.66 4.34
C THR A 137 -9.87 -20.19 3.92
N PRO A 138 -10.46 -19.87 2.76
CA PRO A 138 -10.60 -18.48 2.31
C PRO A 138 -11.41 -17.65 3.30
N VAL A 139 -11.05 -16.37 3.44
CA VAL A 139 -11.83 -15.36 4.16
C VAL A 139 -12.64 -14.54 3.15
N GLU A 140 -13.89 -14.24 3.50
CA GLU A 140 -14.72 -13.31 2.72
C GLU A 140 -14.45 -11.88 3.21
N THR A 141 -14.17 -10.99 2.28
CA THR A 141 -13.88 -9.57 2.48
C THR A 141 -15.16 -8.77 2.32
N GLU A 142 -15.99 -8.72 3.38
CA GLU A 142 -17.18 -7.86 3.41
C GLU A 142 -16.81 -6.44 3.87
N ALA A 143 -17.54 -5.43 3.41
CA ALA A 143 -17.32 -4.05 3.82
C ALA A 143 -17.38 -3.90 5.35
N GLN A 144 -16.28 -3.45 5.93
CA GLN A 144 -16.02 -3.39 7.35
C GLN A 144 -15.17 -2.13 7.64
N PRO A 145 -15.80 -0.98 7.94
CA PRO A 145 -15.09 0.26 8.27
C PRO A 145 -14.67 0.32 9.74
N THR A 146 -14.85 -0.75 10.51
CA THR A 146 -14.53 -0.80 11.94
C THR A 146 -13.88 -2.12 12.29
N ASP A 147 -12.82 -2.05 13.08
CA ASP A 147 -12.09 -3.21 13.59
C ASP A 147 -11.97 -3.18 15.11
N GLU A 148 -11.87 -4.37 15.71
CA GLU A 148 -11.56 -4.57 17.12
C GLU A 148 -10.26 -5.37 17.26
N VAL A 149 -9.16 -4.66 17.57
CA VAL A 149 -7.83 -5.25 17.69
C VAL A 149 -7.22 -4.94 19.05
N ASP A 150 -6.71 -5.96 19.74
CA ASP A 150 -6.00 -5.83 21.02
C ASP A 150 -6.71 -4.98 22.11
N GLY A 151 -8.04 -4.92 22.05
CA GLY A 151 -8.88 -4.13 22.96
C GLY A 151 -9.11 -2.68 22.55
N TYR A 152 -8.67 -2.29 21.34
CA TYR A 152 -9.00 -1.03 20.70
C TYR A 152 -10.17 -1.22 19.73
N THR A 153 -11.04 -0.23 19.67
CA THR A 153 -12.02 -0.09 18.58
C THR A 153 -11.49 0.98 17.65
N VAL A 154 -11.27 0.63 16.39
CA VAL A 154 -10.71 1.53 15.39
C VAL A 154 -11.73 1.70 14.28
N SER A 155 -12.08 2.95 13.96
CA SER A 155 -13.12 3.27 12.98
C SER A 155 -12.59 4.16 11.88
N LEU A 156 -12.80 3.75 10.64
CA LEU A 156 -12.48 4.53 9.44
C LEU A 156 -13.72 5.32 9.00
N ASN A 157 -13.54 6.62 8.81
CA ASN A 157 -14.52 7.55 8.27
C ASN A 157 -13.99 8.17 6.97
N GLY A 158 -14.87 8.34 5.98
CA GLY A 158 -14.53 8.86 4.65
C GLY A 158 -14.89 7.85 3.56
N ASP A 159 -15.10 8.36 2.35
CA ASP A 159 -15.48 7.57 1.19
C ASP A 159 -14.39 7.66 0.11
N LEU A 160 -14.01 6.53 -0.47
CA LEU A 160 -13.12 6.50 -1.62
C LEU A 160 -13.92 6.78 -2.89
N THR A 161 -13.41 7.67 -3.73
CA THR A 161 -13.95 7.90 -5.07
C THR A 161 -12.86 7.66 -6.10
N ALA A 162 -13.17 6.84 -7.10
CA ALA A 162 -12.22 6.47 -8.13
C ALA A 162 -11.69 7.69 -8.91
N GLY A 163 -10.36 7.77 -9.06
CA GLY A 163 -9.66 8.80 -9.82
C GLY A 163 -9.58 10.16 -9.12
N THR A 164 -9.87 10.23 -7.81
CA THR A 164 -9.74 11.44 -7.01
C THR A 164 -9.01 11.14 -5.70
N SER A 165 -8.30 12.14 -5.17
CA SER A 165 -7.78 12.12 -3.81
C SER A 165 -8.93 12.29 -2.82
N SER A 166 -9.10 11.32 -1.92
CA SER A 166 -10.11 11.26 -0.86
C SER A 166 -9.44 11.41 0.51
N GLU A 167 -10.07 12.18 1.41
CA GLU A 167 -9.67 12.26 2.82
C GLU A 167 -10.30 11.09 3.61
N LEU A 168 -9.47 10.35 4.34
CA LEU A 168 -9.85 9.30 5.28
C LEU A 168 -9.43 9.72 6.68
N THR A 169 -10.31 9.54 7.66
CA THR A 169 -10.02 9.78 9.08
C THR A 169 -10.22 8.48 9.84
N ILE A 170 -9.16 8.02 10.50
CA ILE A 170 -9.21 6.84 11.37
C ILE A 170 -9.20 7.28 12.83
N SER A 171 -10.22 6.89 13.59
CA SER A 171 -10.36 7.20 15.01
C SER A 171 -10.06 5.98 15.87
N VAL A 172 -9.23 6.15 16.91
CA VAL A 172 -8.84 5.08 17.84
C VAL A 172 -9.48 5.29 19.22
N GLU A 173 -10.22 4.29 19.69
CA GLU A 173 -10.82 4.26 21.02
C GLU A 173 -10.38 3.03 21.81
N ARG A 174 -10.36 3.14 23.14
CA ARG A 174 -10.17 2.01 24.07
C ARG A 174 -11.21 2.10 25.17
N ASP A 175 -11.96 1.02 25.38
CA ASP A 175 -13.07 0.98 26.35
C ASP A 175 -14.10 2.12 26.15
N GLY A 176 -14.34 2.51 24.89
CA GLY A 176 -15.22 3.61 24.50
C GLY A 176 -14.72 5.01 24.90
N GLN A 177 -13.41 5.16 25.19
CA GLN A 177 -12.76 6.44 25.42
C GLN A 177 -11.75 6.73 24.29
N PRO A 178 -11.71 7.98 23.78
CA PRO A 178 -10.72 8.39 22.78
C PRO A 178 -9.28 8.17 23.25
N VAL A 179 -8.45 7.53 22.41
CA VAL A 179 -7.01 7.39 22.67
C VAL A 179 -6.30 8.68 22.23
N THR A 180 -5.80 9.46 23.18
CA THR A 180 -5.06 10.71 22.90
C THR A 180 -3.56 10.56 23.18
N THR A 181 -3.07 9.33 23.17
CA THR A 181 -1.68 8.96 23.49
C THR A 181 -1.07 8.13 22.37
N LEU A 182 -1.50 8.34 21.13
CA LEU A 182 -0.87 7.73 19.97
C LEU A 182 0.59 8.19 19.92
N GLU A 183 1.49 7.23 19.74
CA GLU A 183 2.93 7.48 19.66
C GLU A 183 3.37 7.45 18.18
N PRO A 184 4.42 8.21 17.83
CA PRO A 184 5.01 8.14 16.51
C PRO A 184 5.57 6.76 16.21
N TYR A 185 5.20 6.21 15.06
CA TYR A 185 5.72 4.98 14.48
C TYR A 185 5.99 5.20 13.00
N LEU A 186 7.22 4.90 12.55
CA LEU A 186 7.63 5.08 11.14
C LEU A 186 7.47 6.54 10.66
N GLY A 187 7.74 7.50 11.55
CA GLY A 187 7.68 8.92 11.25
C GLY A 187 6.26 9.50 11.10
N ALA A 188 5.21 8.80 11.55
CA ALA A 188 3.82 9.27 11.57
C ALA A 188 3.08 8.73 12.81
N PHE A 189 1.87 9.21 13.10
CA PHE A 189 1.03 8.65 14.18
C PHE A 189 0.25 7.39 13.76
N GLY A 190 0.30 7.07 12.47
CA GLY A 190 -0.21 5.82 11.91
C GLY A 190 0.34 5.62 10.50
N HIS A 191 0.50 4.36 10.10
CA HIS A 191 0.96 3.98 8.77
C HIS A 191 -0.11 3.11 8.11
N LEU A 192 -0.67 3.58 6.99
CA LEU A 192 -1.81 2.96 6.33
C LEU A 192 -1.39 2.36 4.99
N VAL A 193 -1.50 1.04 4.89
CA VAL A 193 -1.37 0.31 3.63
C VAL A 193 -2.76 0.07 3.07
N ALA A 194 -2.98 0.35 1.78
CA ALA A 194 -4.24 0.09 1.12
C ALA A 194 -3.99 -0.71 -0.16
N LEU A 195 -4.78 -1.77 -0.37
CA LEU A 195 -4.62 -2.72 -1.47
C LEU A 195 -5.96 -2.96 -2.16
N ARG A 196 -6.01 -2.96 -3.49
CA ARG A 196 -7.24 -3.30 -4.23
C ARG A 196 -7.55 -4.80 -4.12
N GLU A 197 -8.79 -5.15 -3.86
CA GLU A 197 -9.22 -6.55 -3.83
C GLU A 197 -8.90 -7.29 -5.15
N GLY A 198 -8.53 -8.57 -5.02
CA GLY A 198 -8.21 -9.44 -6.16
C GLY A 198 -6.76 -9.30 -6.61
N ASP A 199 -6.43 -8.19 -7.29
CA ASP A 199 -5.07 -8.01 -7.81
C ASP A 199 -4.08 -7.43 -6.81
N LEU A 200 -4.57 -6.95 -5.66
CA LEU A 200 -3.79 -6.35 -4.58
C LEU A 200 -2.83 -5.26 -5.10
N ALA A 201 -3.29 -4.48 -6.08
CA ALA A 201 -2.57 -3.28 -6.51
C ALA A 201 -2.41 -2.34 -5.31
N TYR A 202 -1.20 -1.78 -5.17
CA TYR A 202 -0.85 -0.91 -4.06
C TYR A 202 -1.39 0.50 -4.31
N LEU A 203 -2.02 1.09 -3.29
CA LEU A 203 -2.61 2.43 -3.41
C LEU A 203 -1.65 3.49 -2.91
N HIS A 204 -1.78 4.67 -3.49
CA HIS A 204 -1.09 5.86 -3.01
C HIS A 204 -1.82 6.39 -1.78
N VAL A 205 -1.15 6.31 -0.63
CA VAL A 205 -1.66 6.83 0.66
C VAL A 205 -0.60 7.73 1.29
N HIS A 206 -1.02 8.86 1.84
CA HIS A 206 -0.17 9.75 2.61
C HIS A 206 -0.84 10.09 3.95
N ALA A 207 -0.07 9.99 5.03
CA ALA A 207 -0.51 10.53 6.32
C ALA A 207 -0.58 12.06 6.24
N GLU A 208 -1.60 12.62 6.85
CA GLU A 208 -1.78 14.07 6.96
C GLU A 208 -1.17 14.61 8.25
N GLY A 209 -0.80 15.89 8.23
CA GLY A 209 -0.22 16.60 9.37
C GLY A 209 1.30 16.72 9.32
N ASP A 210 1.85 17.35 10.35
CA ASP A 210 3.30 17.54 10.49
C ASP A 210 3.97 16.23 10.93
N GLN A 211 5.21 15.99 10.47
CA GLN A 211 6.01 14.87 10.95
C GLN A 211 6.26 14.99 12.46
N PRO A 212 5.84 14.00 13.26
CA PRO A 212 6.04 14.04 14.70
C PRO A 212 7.49 13.80 15.13
N GLN A 213 7.82 14.25 16.33
CA GLN A 213 9.09 14.00 17.00
C GLN A 213 8.95 12.94 18.09
N ALA A 214 10.05 12.28 18.43
CA ALA A 214 10.08 11.31 19.52
C ALA A 214 9.57 11.94 20.84
N GLY A 215 8.53 11.34 21.42
CA GLY A 215 7.86 11.82 22.65
C GLY A 215 6.63 12.70 22.41
N ASP A 216 6.33 13.06 21.17
CA ASP A 216 5.04 13.67 20.83
C ASP A 216 3.89 12.65 21.00
N THR A 217 2.68 13.17 21.17
CA THR A 217 1.46 12.35 21.23
C THR A 217 0.35 12.99 20.41
N ALA A 218 -0.53 12.18 19.84
CA ALA A 218 -1.70 12.62 19.09
C ALA A 218 -2.93 11.75 19.37
N GLY A 219 -3.98 11.98 18.60
CA GLY A 219 -5.24 11.25 18.63
C GLY A 219 -6.43 12.08 19.15
N PRO A 220 -7.65 11.51 19.06
CA PRO A 220 -7.93 10.13 18.64
C PRO A 220 -7.86 9.89 17.14
N ASP A 221 -7.83 10.96 16.35
CA ASP A 221 -7.96 10.90 14.90
C ASP A 221 -6.59 10.95 14.20
N ILE A 222 -6.46 10.12 13.16
CA ILE A 222 -5.33 10.09 12.23
C ILE A 222 -5.89 10.34 10.83
N GLY A 223 -5.40 11.39 10.16
CA GLY A 223 -5.83 11.76 8.80
C GLY A 223 -4.95 11.13 7.73
N PHE A 224 -5.55 10.73 6.62
CA PHE A 224 -4.88 10.23 5.43
C PHE A 224 -5.51 10.79 4.18
N ALA A 225 -4.69 11.07 3.16
CA ALA A 225 -5.14 11.26 1.79
C ALA A 225 -4.86 9.98 1.00
N ALA A 226 -5.88 9.44 0.32
CA ALA A 226 -5.77 8.22 -0.47
C ALA A 226 -6.36 8.42 -1.88
N GLU A 227 -5.70 7.85 -2.89
CA GLU A 227 -6.19 7.87 -4.28
C GLU A 227 -6.48 6.45 -4.77
N ALA A 228 -7.77 6.14 -4.94
CA ALA A 228 -8.21 4.88 -5.53
C ALA A 228 -8.21 5.01 -7.06
N PRO A 229 -7.41 4.23 -7.81
CA PRO A 229 -7.34 4.38 -9.27
C PRO A 229 -8.63 3.94 -9.97
N THR A 230 -9.38 3.01 -9.36
CA THR A 230 -10.64 2.47 -9.92
C THR A 230 -11.72 2.37 -8.85
N ALA A 231 -12.97 2.27 -9.28
CA ALA A 231 -14.04 1.88 -8.39
C ALA A 231 -13.94 0.37 -8.16
N ASP A 232 -13.70 -0.04 -6.92
CA ASP A 232 -13.58 -1.43 -6.50
C ASP A 232 -13.54 -1.52 -4.97
N ARG A 233 -13.39 -2.73 -4.44
CA ARG A 233 -13.13 -2.97 -3.02
C ARG A 233 -11.66 -2.80 -2.69
N TYR A 234 -11.38 -2.25 -1.51
CA TYR A 234 -10.04 -2.01 -1.00
C TYR A 234 -9.89 -2.54 0.44
N LEU A 235 -8.73 -3.14 0.68
CA LEU A 235 -8.32 -3.74 1.94
C LEU A 235 -7.26 -2.83 2.56
N LEU A 236 -7.53 -2.31 3.75
CA LEU A 236 -6.72 -1.29 4.41
C LEU A 236 -6.18 -1.84 5.73
N TYR A 237 -4.90 -1.57 6.02
CA TYR A 237 -4.20 -2.03 7.21
C TYR A 237 -3.51 -0.83 7.86
N LEU A 238 -3.97 -0.45 9.06
CA LEU A 238 -3.40 0.65 9.83
C LEU A 238 -2.49 0.08 10.92
N ASP A 239 -1.20 0.37 10.82
CA ASP A 239 -0.30 0.25 11.96
C ASP A 239 -0.36 1.53 12.81
N PHE A 240 -0.63 1.40 14.11
CA PHE A 240 -0.60 2.49 15.08
C PHE A 240 0.08 2.05 16.37
N GLN A 241 0.68 2.99 17.10
CA GLN A 241 1.44 2.68 18.32
C GLN A 241 0.83 3.31 19.57
N VAL A 242 0.67 2.49 20.62
CA VAL A 242 0.22 2.92 21.96
C VAL A 242 0.98 2.12 23.02
N ASP A 243 1.43 2.79 24.08
CA ASP A 243 2.17 2.18 25.20
C ASP A 243 3.40 1.38 24.72
N GLY A 244 4.08 1.87 23.68
CA GLY A 244 5.25 1.25 23.07
C GLY A 244 4.96 0.01 22.22
N GLN A 245 3.69 -0.34 21.97
CA GLN A 245 3.28 -1.51 21.20
C GLN A 245 2.59 -1.09 19.90
N VAL A 246 2.97 -1.74 18.81
CA VAL A 246 2.35 -1.56 17.50
C VAL A 246 1.17 -2.50 17.39
N HIS A 247 0.06 -1.99 16.88
CA HIS A 247 -1.19 -2.69 16.61
C HIS A 247 -1.56 -2.48 15.15
N THR A 248 -2.15 -3.49 14.53
CA THR A 248 -2.61 -3.42 13.13
C THR A 248 -4.12 -3.59 13.08
N ALA A 249 -4.84 -2.55 12.66
CA ALA A 249 -6.28 -2.61 12.43
C ALA A 249 -6.58 -2.84 10.95
N GLU A 250 -7.58 -3.66 10.64
CA GLU A 250 -7.94 -4.04 9.27
C GLU A 250 -9.32 -3.49 8.86
N PHE A 251 -9.42 -2.91 7.66
CA PHE A 251 -10.66 -2.38 7.13
C PHE A 251 -10.91 -2.88 5.70
N VAL A 252 -12.18 -2.97 5.36
CA VAL A 252 -12.63 -3.23 4.00
C VAL A 252 -13.60 -2.12 3.61
N ILE A 253 -13.27 -1.34 2.59
CA ILE A 253 -14.12 -0.26 2.10
C ILE A 253 -14.25 -0.33 0.57
N ASP A 254 -15.36 0.18 0.05
CA ASP A 254 -15.61 0.22 -1.39
C ASP A 254 -15.33 1.65 -1.90
N ALA A 255 -14.67 1.75 -3.05
CA ALA A 255 -14.57 3.01 -3.79
C ALA A 255 -15.68 3.09 -4.84
N GLU A 256 -16.38 4.21 -4.85
CA GLU A 256 -17.43 4.46 -5.83
C GLU A 256 -16.86 4.94 -7.18
N HIS A 257 -17.65 4.79 -8.24
CA HIS A 257 -17.33 5.43 -9.52
C HIS A 257 -17.44 6.95 -9.35
N GLY A 258 -16.40 7.69 -9.75
CA GLY A 258 -16.52 9.13 -9.88
C GLY A 258 -17.61 9.49 -10.89
N ASP A 259 -18.54 10.36 -10.51
CA ASP A 259 -19.51 10.95 -11.44
C ASP A 259 -18.76 11.82 -12.45
N GLY A 260 -18.34 11.22 -13.57
CA GLY A 260 -17.70 11.87 -14.70
C GLY A 260 -18.65 12.85 -15.41
N THR A 261 -19.07 13.91 -14.74
CA THR A 261 -19.84 14.98 -15.36
C THR A 261 -18.89 15.87 -16.14
N LYS A 262 -18.69 15.53 -17.41
CA LYS A 262 -18.22 16.48 -18.42
C LYS A 262 -19.23 17.63 -18.48
N THR A 263 -18.96 18.73 -17.79
CA THR A 263 -19.62 20.01 -18.06
C THR A 263 -19.02 20.59 -19.33
N ASP A 264 -19.49 20.11 -20.48
CA ASP A 264 -19.31 20.80 -21.75
C ASP A 264 -20.55 21.68 -22.00
N ASP A 265 -20.61 22.82 -21.30
CA ASP A 265 -21.57 23.88 -21.57
C ASP A 265 -20.82 25.15 -21.98
N SER A 266 -20.38 25.19 -23.24
CA SER A 266 -20.07 26.45 -23.90
C SER A 266 -20.37 26.45 -25.40
N HIS A 267 -21.65 26.49 -25.75
CA HIS A 267 -22.06 27.11 -27.02
C HIS A 267 -23.08 28.22 -26.77
N SER A 268 -22.52 29.42 -26.57
CA SER A 268 -23.19 30.69 -26.80
C SER A 268 -23.31 30.91 -28.32
N ASP A 269 -24.49 30.71 -28.89
CA ASP A 269 -24.84 31.31 -30.18
C ASP A 269 -25.67 32.57 -29.95
N GLY A 270 -25.03 33.71 -30.16
CA GLY A 270 -25.66 35.01 -30.25
C GLY A 270 -26.41 35.17 -31.57
N HIS A 271 -27.56 35.83 -31.50
CA HIS A 271 -28.31 36.36 -32.65
C HIS A 271 -27.85 37.77 -33.02
#